data_AF-A0A1G2V3H2-F1
#
_entry.id   AF-A0A1G2V3H2-F1
#
_cell.length_a   1.000
_cell.length_b   1.000
_cell.length_c   1.000
_cell.angle_alpha   90.00
_cell.angle_beta   90.00
_cell.angle_gamma   90.00
#
_symmetry.space_group_name_H-M   'P 1'
#
loop_
_entity.id
_entity.type
_entity.pdbx_description
1 polymer ?
#
loop_
_entity_poly.entity_id
_entity_poly.type
_entity_poly.pdbx_seq_one_letter_code
_entity_poly.pdbx_strand_id
1 'polypeptide(L)'
;MPRKIIKNKITKKEQEQFKIVCFYMANLGSEVQRIFSWKEKGDKETMQNAYKRATLIIDKIKSFNNESANAEMDILQKFFDELILEKMEYSISRNQISSYFNPFALRVINSL
;
A
#
# COMPACT_ATOMS: atom_id res chain seq x y z
N MET A 1 -10.89 -36.28 -22.63
CA MET A 1 -9.44 -36.19 -22.33
C MET A 1 -9.23 -35.40 -21.05
N PRO A 2 -8.47 -35.90 -20.07
CA PRO A 2 -8.18 -35.13 -18.86
C PRO A 2 -7.15 -34.03 -19.18
N ARG A 3 -7.51 -32.76 -18.92
CA ARG A 3 -6.56 -31.64 -19.01
C ARG A 3 -5.52 -31.79 -17.89
N LYS A 4 -4.26 -31.99 -18.26
CA LYS A 4 -3.14 -31.87 -17.31
C LYS A 4 -3.11 -30.44 -16.77
N ILE A 5 -3.46 -30.27 -15.50
CA ILE A 5 -3.24 -29.03 -14.77
C ILE A 5 -1.72 -28.94 -14.56
N ILE A 6 -1.05 -28.14 -15.40
CA ILE A 6 0.35 -27.79 -15.20
C ILE A 6 0.37 -26.82 -14.02
N LYS A 7 0.71 -27.32 -12.82
CA LYS A 7 1.05 -26.47 -11.69
C LYS A 7 2.42 -25.84 -12.01
N ASN A 8 2.41 -24.60 -12.53
CA ASN A 8 3.65 -23.83 -12.64
C ASN A 8 4.25 -23.71 -11.23
N LYS A 9 5.45 -24.25 -11.04
CA LYS A 9 6.19 -24.09 -9.78
C LYS A 9 6.72 -22.66 -9.73
N ILE A 10 6.25 -21.89 -8.75
CA ILE A 10 6.81 -20.58 -8.40
C ILE A 10 8.29 -20.77 -8.06
N THR A 11 9.16 -19.94 -8.64
CA THR A 11 10.59 -19.96 -8.39
C THR A 11 10.91 -19.46 -6.96
N LYS A 12 12.05 -19.88 -6.41
CA LYS A 12 12.51 -19.39 -5.09
C LYS A 12 12.64 -17.86 -5.05
N LYS A 13 12.99 -17.24 -6.18
CA LYS A 13 13.12 -15.78 -6.32
C LYS A 13 11.77 -15.07 -6.21
N GLU A 14 10.74 -15.58 -6.89
CA GLU A 14 9.38 -15.05 -6.82
C GLU A 14 8.78 -15.21 -5.41
N GLN A 15 9.04 -16.34 -4.74
CA GLN A 15 8.61 -16.54 -3.34
C GLN A 15 9.27 -15.54 -2.38
N GLU A 16 10.55 -15.25 -2.58
CA GLU A 16 11.28 -14.28 -1.76
C GLU A 16 10.75 -12.85 -1.99
N GLN A 17 10.56 -12.47 -3.25
CA GLN A 17 9.95 -11.19 -3.61
C GLN A 17 8.56 -11.03 -3.00
N PHE A 18 7.71 -12.07 -3.09
CA PHE A 18 6.39 -12.06 -2.47
C PHE A 18 6.44 -11.76 -0.97
N LYS A 19 7.31 -12.47 -0.22
CA LYS A 19 7.48 -12.25 1.23
C LYS A 19 7.92 -10.82 1.54
N ILE A 20 8.88 -10.31 0.77
CA ILE A 20 9.40 -8.95 0.94
C ILE A 20 8.29 -7.92 0.69
N VAL A 21 7.48 -8.09 -0.36
CA VAL A 21 6.36 -7.18 -0.63
C VAL A 21 5.29 -7.28 0.46
N CYS A 22 4.96 -8.47 0.96
CA CYS A 22 4.05 -8.61 2.11
C CYS A 22 4.57 -7.87 3.35
N PHE A 23 5.88 -7.94 3.62
CA PHE A 23 6.51 -7.20 4.72
C PHE A 23 6.36 -5.69 4.55
N TYR A 24 6.65 -5.16 3.35
CA TYR A 24 6.46 -3.74 3.07
C TYR A 24 4.99 -3.33 3.13
N MET A 25 4.07 -4.15 2.63
CA MET A 25 2.63 -3.88 2.68
C MET A 25 2.09 -3.79 4.13
N ALA A 26 2.54 -4.68 5.02
CA ALA A 26 2.18 -4.62 6.43
C ALA A 26 2.68 -3.33 7.11
N ASN A 27 3.92 -2.91 6.80
CA ASN A 27 4.47 -1.65 7.28
C ASN A 27 3.71 -0.44 6.70
N LEU A 28 3.35 -0.49 5.41
CA LEU A 28 2.56 0.55 4.77
C LEU A 28 1.23 0.71 5.48
N GLY A 29 0.52 -0.39 5.77
CA GLY A 29 -0.74 -0.35 6.52
C GLY A 29 -0.59 0.30 7.89
N SER A 30 0.50 0.03 8.59
CA SER A 30 0.81 0.67 9.88
C SER A 30 1.01 2.19 9.74
N GLU A 31 1.71 2.64 8.69
CA GLU A 31 1.87 4.07 8.41
C GLU A 31 0.57 4.74 7.99
N VAL A 32 -0.28 4.07 7.19
CA VAL A 32 -1.63 4.55 6.87
C VAL A 32 -2.41 4.83 8.17
N GLN A 33 -2.41 3.87 9.10
CA GLN A 33 -3.10 4.06 10.39
C GLN A 33 -2.51 5.20 11.23
N ARG A 34 -1.20 5.43 11.15
CA ARG A 34 -0.51 6.54 11.84
C ARG A 34 -0.88 7.89 11.24
N ILE A 35 -0.89 8.02 9.91
CA ILE A 35 -1.28 9.25 9.20
C ILE A 35 -2.66 9.71 9.69
N PHE A 36 -3.64 8.81 9.68
CA PHE A 36 -5.00 9.13 10.11
C PHE A 36 -5.08 9.39 11.62
N SER A 37 -4.29 8.69 12.44
CA SER A 37 -4.23 8.96 13.87
C SER A 37 -3.85 10.39 14.20
N TRP A 38 -2.82 10.88 13.53
CA TRP A 38 -2.22 12.16 13.85
C TRP A 38 -2.99 13.29 13.18
N LYS A 39 -3.59 13.02 12.02
CA LYS A 39 -4.61 13.89 11.44
C LYS A 39 -5.77 14.13 12.40
N GLU A 40 -6.33 13.07 13.00
CA GLU A 40 -7.43 13.18 13.98
C GLU A 40 -7.03 14.00 15.22
N LYS A 41 -5.76 13.92 15.63
CA LYS A 41 -5.21 14.66 16.77
C LYS A 41 -4.75 16.08 16.43
N GLY A 42 -4.75 16.47 15.16
CA GLY A 42 -4.23 17.77 14.70
C GLY A 42 -2.70 17.89 14.73
N ASP A 43 -1.97 16.80 14.95
CA ASP A 43 -0.50 16.78 14.96
C ASP A 43 0.04 16.66 13.54
N LYS A 44 0.25 17.83 12.91
CA LYS A 44 0.68 17.92 11.51
C LYS A 44 2.11 17.38 11.31
N GLU A 45 3.02 17.59 12.26
CA GLU A 45 4.41 17.16 12.12
C GLU A 45 4.50 15.63 12.13
N THR A 46 3.87 14.98 13.12
CA THR A 46 3.91 13.52 13.21
C THR A 46 3.15 12.86 12.06
N MET A 47 2.07 13.49 11.58
CA MET A 47 1.37 13.07 10.36
C MET A 47 2.30 13.14 9.13
N GLN A 48 3.02 14.24 8.93
CA GLN A 48 3.97 14.40 7.82
C GLN A 48 5.11 13.38 7.89
N ASN A 49 5.61 13.07 9.09
CA ASN A 49 6.64 12.07 9.28
C ASN A 49 6.14 10.65 8.93
N ALA A 50 4.89 10.32 9.27
CA ALA A 50 4.27 9.06 8.85
C ALA A 50 4.07 8.99 7.34
N TYR A 51 3.63 10.09 6.71
CA TYR A 51 3.53 10.21 5.26
C TYR A 51 4.87 9.98 4.56
N LYS A 52 5.96 10.64 4.99
CA LYS A 52 7.31 10.42 4.42
C LYS A 52 7.72 8.94 4.47
N ARG A 53 7.44 8.25 5.58
CA ARG A 53 7.72 6.81 5.70
C ARG A 53 6.84 5.98 4.76
N ALA A 54 5.55 6.30 4.63
CA ALA A 54 4.65 5.64 3.70
C ALA A 54 5.14 5.77 2.25
N THR A 55 5.55 6.97 1.82
CA THR A 55 6.12 7.22 0.48
C THR A 55 7.36 6.37 0.22
N LEU A 56 8.30 6.29 1.18
CA LEU A 56 9.49 5.44 1.04
C LEU A 56 9.15 3.95 0.89
N ILE A 57 8.11 3.48 1.59
CA ILE A 57 7.64 2.11 1.47
C ILE A 57 6.99 1.88 0.09
N ILE A 58 6.18 2.84 -0.38
CA ILE A 58 5.59 2.83 -1.72
C ILE A 58 6.67 2.73 -2.80
N ASP A 59 7.68 3.59 -2.76
CA ASP A 59 8.81 3.56 -3.69
C ASP A 59 9.53 2.21 -3.67
N LYS A 60 9.69 1.63 -2.48
CA LYS A 60 10.31 0.33 -2.34
C LYS A 60 9.48 -0.79 -2.95
N ILE A 61 8.15 -0.77 -2.81
CA ILE A 61 7.27 -1.74 -3.49
C ILE A 61 7.34 -1.52 -5.01
N LYS A 62 7.34 -0.26 -5.46
CA LYS A 62 7.43 0.07 -6.90
C LYS A 62 8.72 -0.42 -7.55
N SER A 63 9.81 -0.50 -6.79
CA SER A 63 11.11 -1.00 -7.26
C SER A 63 11.10 -2.47 -7.73
N PHE A 64 10.08 -3.25 -7.36
CA PHE A 64 9.90 -4.63 -7.86
C PHE A 64 9.32 -4.69 -9.28
N ASN A 65 9.01 -3.54 -9.89
CA ASN A 65 8.64 -3.36 -11.29
C ASN A 65 7.44 -4.20 -11.74
N ASN A 66 6.39 -4.25 -10.90
CA ASN A 66 5.12 -4.86 -11.25
C ASN A 66 4.11 -3.76 -11.62
N GLU A 67 3.70 -3.69 -12.88
CA GLU A 67 2.86 -2.59 -13.40
C GLU A 67 1.53 -2.44 -12.66
N SER A 68 0.85 -3.56 -12.36
CA SER A 68 -0.44 -3.53 -11.68
C SER A 68 -0.30 -3.08 -10.22
N ALA A 69 0.70 -3.59 -9.51
CA ALA A 69 0.99 -3.12 -8.15
C ALA A 69 1.38 -1.64 -8.14
N ASN A 70 2.16 -1.19 -9.13
CA ASN A 70 2.60 0.20 -9.24
C ASN A 70 1.42 1.15 -9.48
N ALA A 71 0.47 0.77 -10.34
CA ALA A 71 -0.73 1.58 -10.58
C ALA A 71 -1.58 1.74 -9.31
N GLU A 72 -1.76 0.68 -8.53
CA GLU A 72 -2.44 0.77 -7.23
C GLU A 72 -1.66 1.67 -6.25
N MET A 73 -0.33 1.55 -6.21
CA MET A 73 0.53 2.39 -5.38
C MET A 73 0.44 3.88 -5.76
N ASP A 74 0.36 4.20 -7.05
CA ASP A 74 0.21 5.57 -7.53
C ASP A 74 -1.12 6.19 -7.09
N ILE A 75 -2.21 5.41 -7.09
CA ILE A 75 -3.51 5.85 -6.58
C ILE A 75 -3.42 6.19 -5.08
N LEU A 76 -2.79 5.31 -4.29
CA LEU A 76 -2.64 5.54 -2.85
C LEU A 76 -1.72 6.73 -2.55
N GLN A 77 -0.62 6.88 -3.29
CA GLN A 77 0.30 8.01 -3.13
C GLN A 77 -0.42 9.33 -3.43
N LYS A 78 -1.12 9.42 -4.56
CA LYS A 78 -1.89 10.61 -4.95
C LYS A 78 -2.91 10.99 -3.87
N PHE A 79 -3.61 9.99 -3.33
CA PHE A 79 -4.55 10.20 -2.23
C PHE A 79 -3.87 10.83 -1.00
N PHE A 80 -2.70 10.34 -0.60
CA PHE A 80 -1.96 10.94 0.50
C PHE A 80 -1.42 12.33 0.18
N ASP A 81 -0.99 12.58 -1.05
CA ASP A 81 -0.53 13.90 -1.46
C ASP A 81 -1.66 14.93 -1.34
N GLU A 82 -2.87 14.59 -1.79
CA GLU A 82 -4.06 15.44 -1.65
C GLU A 82 -4.47 15.63 -0.17
N LEU A 83 -4.35 14.57 0.64
CA LEU A 83 -4.61 14.62 2.07
C LEU A 83 -3.65 15.57 2.81
N ILE A 84 -2.36 15.47 2.54
CA ILE A 84 -1.30 16.25 3.21
C ILE A 84 -1.31 17.71 2.76
N LEU A 85 -1.67 17.96 1.50
CA LEU A 85 -1.82 19.32 0.97
C LEU A 85 -3.14 19.99 1.38
N GLU A 86 -3.97 19.32 2.20
CA GLU A 86 -5.31 19.78 2.60
C GLU A 86 -6.20 20.13 1.39
N LYS A 87 -6.00 19.43 0.26
CA LYS A 87 -6.72 19.65 -1.01
C LYS A 87 -7.94 18.75 -1.19
N MET A 88 -8.18 17.84 -0.24
CA MET A 88 -9.31 16.92 -0.29
C MET A 88 -10.62 17.67 -0.04
N GLU A 89 -11.53 17.60 -1.02
CA GLU A 89 -12.88 18.17 -0.92
C GLU A 89 -13.80 17.39 0.04
N TYR A 90 -13.38 16.19 0.46
CA TYR A 90 -14.13 15.30 1.33
C TYR A 90 -13.27 14.75 2.48
N SER A 91 -13.89 14.56 3.64
CA SER A 91 -13.21 13.95 4.79
C SER A 91 -13.33 12.43 4.76
N ILE A 92 -12.20 11.73 4.67
CA ILE A 92 -12.14 10.29 4.96
C ILE A 92 -11.80 10.08 6.44
N SER A 93 -12.59 9.26 7.11
CA SER A 93 -12.33 8.79 8.48
C SER A 93 -11.31 7.66 8.51
N ARG A 94 -10.66 7.48 9.66
CA ARG A 94 -9.78 6.32 9.89
C ARG A 94 -10.46 4.97 9.62
N ASN A 95 -11.74 4.82 9.96
CA ASN A 95 -12.48 3.57 9.72
C ASN A 95 -12.67 3.30 8.23
N GLN A 96 -12.96 4.32 7.44
CA GLN A 96 -13.10 4.20 5.99
C GLN A 96 -11.79 3.80 5.32
N ILE A 97 -10.67 4.45 5.65
CA ILE A 97 -9.37 4.06 5.07
C ILE A 97 -8.95 2.66 5.53
N SER A 98 -9.23 2.28 6.78
CA SER A 98 -8.96 0.93 7.28
C SER A 98 -9.72 -0.14 6.51
N SER A 99 -10.99 0.14 6.22
CA SER A 99 -11.86 -0.77 5.44
C SER A 99 -11.43 -0.87 3.98
N TYR A 100 -10.86 0.20 3.42
CA TYR A 100 -10.30 0.22 2.07
C TYR A 100 -8.94 -0.49 1.97
N PHE A 101 -8.09 -0.37 3.01
CA PHE A 101 -6.69 -0.78 2.93
C PHE A 101 -6.52 -2.28 2.73
N ASN A 102 -7.33 -3.12 3.38
CA ASN A 102 -7.24 -4.58 3.22
C ASN A 102 -7.55 -5.04 1.78
N PRO A 103 -8.68 -4.64 1.16
CA PRO A 103 -8.92 -4.88 -0.26
C PRO A 103 -7.80 -4.38 -1.19
N PHE A 104 -7.26 -3.19 -0.92
CA PHE A 104 -6.12 -2.64 -1.64
C PHE A 104 -4.87 -3.53 -1.54
N ALA A 105 -4.50 -3.91 -0.32
CA ALA A 105 -3.35 -4.77 -0.07
C ALA A 105 -3.48 -6.13 -0.77
N LEU A 106 -4.68 -6.71 -0.78
CA LEU A 106 -4.94 -7.96 -1.49
C LEU A 106 -4.81 -7.82 -3.01
N ARG A 107 -5.29 -6.71 -3.61
CA ARG A 107 -5.09 -6.47 -5.05
C ARG A 107 -3.60 -6.41 -5.40
N VAL A 108 -2.83 -5.66 -4.63
CA VAL A 108 -1.37 -5.54 -4.84
C VAL A 108 -0.69 -6.91 -4.68
N ILE A 109 -0.98 -7.64 -3.61
CA ILE A 109 -0.36 -8.94 -3.34
C ILE A 109 -0.71 -9.98 -4.41
N ASN A 110 -1.95 -9.97 -4.93
CA ASN A 110 -2.40 -10.89 -5.97
C ASN A 110 -1.88 -10.54 -7.38
N SER A 111 -1.36 -9.32 -7.56
CA SER A 111 -0.76 -8.89 -8.82
C SER A 111 0.70 -9.30 -8.97
N LEU A 112 1.37 -9.74 -7.88
CA LEU A 112 2.77 -10.16 -7.84
C LEU A 112 2.98 -11.58 -8.37
#